data_AF-A0AAD8KPK1-F1
#
_entry.id   AF-A0AAD8KPK1-F1
#
_cell.length_a   1.000
_cell.length_b   1.000
_cell.length_c   1.000
_cell.angle_alpha   90.00
_cell.angle_beta   90.00
_cell.angle_gamma   90.00
#
_symmetry.space_group_name_H-M   'P 1'
#
loop_
_entity.id
_entity.type
_entity.pdbx_description
1 polymer ?
#
loop_
_entity_poly.entity_id
_entity_poly.type
_entity_poly.pdbx_seq_one_letter_code
_entity_poly.pdbx_strand_id
1 'polypeptide(L)'
;MGRGQARLDYGIRGILLNIRNIPIMSMPIESMLLDVNSNFLVFSVSSDDMMGQSFASLVPTVAVAESTIGMCYLTPNNTSSYLTQHNTTLVSSLKSFYF
;
A
#
# COMPACT_ATOMS: atom_id res chain seq x y z
N MET A 1 -26.05 -6.94 -22.28
CA MET A 1 -24.71 -7.38 -22.72
C MET A 1 -23.74 -6.24 -22.44
N GLY A 2 -22.73 -6.41 -21.57
CA GLY A 2 -21.74 -5.33 -21.33
C GLY A 2 -21.22 -5.14 -19.90
N ARG A 3 -21.60 -5.98 -18.92
CA ARG A 3 -21.16 -5.84 -17.51
C ARG A 3 -19.79 -6.46 -17.20
N GLY A 4 -18.86 -6.44 -18.17
CA GLY A 4 -17.53 -7.04 -18.04
C GLY A 4 -16.35 -6.07 -18.06
N GLN A 5 -16.55 -4.82 -18.50
CA GLN A 5 -15.42 -3.92 -18.79
C GLN A 5 -15.07 -2.92 -17.67
N ALA A 6 -15.99 -2.69 -16.73
CA ALA A 6 -15.84 -1.63 -15.72
C ALA A 6 -14.69 -1.85 -14.71
N ARG A 7 -14.15 -3.07 -14.57
CA ARG A 7 -13.09 -3.35 -13.59
C ARG A 7 -11.72 -2.80 -14.03
N LEU A 8 -11.41 -2.85 -15.33
CA LEU A 8 -10.13 -2.37 -15.86
C LEU A 8 -10.11 -0.84 -16.00
N ASP A 9 -11.27 -0.23 -16.27
CA ASP A 9 -11.38 1.22 -16.47
C ASP A 9 -11.13 2.04 -15.19
N TYR A 10 -11.51 1.52 -14.02
CA TYR A 10 -11.23 2.18 -12.74
C TYR A 10 -9.75 2.13 -12.36
N GLY A 11 -9.05 1.03 -12.67
CA GLY A 11 -7.63 0.90 -12.37
C GLY A 11 -6.76 1.89 -13.15
N ILE A 12 -7.03 2.06 -14.45
CA ILE A 12 -6.29 2.98 -15.32
C ILE A 12 -6.56 4.44 -14.92
N ARG A 13 -7.81 4.79 -14.59
CA ARG A 13 -8.16 6.15 -14.14
C ARG A 13 -7.58 6.47 -12.75
N GLY A 14 -7.35 5.46 -11.90
CA GLY A 14 -6.73 5.62 -10.58
C GLY A 14 -5.22 5.92 -10.62
N ILE A 15 -4.46 5.26 -11.51
CA ILE A 15 -3.00 5.44 -11.65
C ILE A 15 -2.64 6.86 -12.10
N LEU A 16 -3.47 7.47 -12.95
CA LEU A 16 -3.21 8.77 -13.56
C LEU A 16 -3.47 9.98 -12.65
N LEU A 17 -4.16 9.81 -11.52
CA LEU A 17 -4.65 10.92 -10.70
C LEU A 17 -3.75 11.31 -9.51
N ASN A 18 -2.70 10.57 -9.14
CA ASN A 18 -1.94 10.94 -7.94
C ASN A 18 -0.48 10.43 -7.83
N ILE A 19 0.46 11.05 -8.56
CA ILE A 19 1.91 10.75 -8.47
C ILE A 19 2.53 11.18 -7.11
N ARG A 20 1.84 11.97 -6.28
CA ARG A 20 2.35 12.39 -4.97
C ARG A 20 2.10 11.40 -3.84
N ASN A 21 1.15 10.47 -3.99
CA ASN A 21 0.82 9.52 -2.95
C ASN A 21 1.06 8.08 -3.42
N ILE A 22 2.23 7.56 -3.06
CA ILE A 22 2.64 6.18 -3.33
C ILE A 22 1.57 5.13 -2.92
N PRO A 23 0.86 5.24 -1.78
CA PRO A 23 -0.17 4.25 -1.40
C PRO A 23 -1.41 4.26 -2.31
N ILE A 24 -1.74 5.42 -2.90
CA ILE A 24 -2.86 5.52 -3.83
C ILE A 24 -2.49 4.94 -5.21
N MET A 25 -1.20 4.92 -5.55
CA MET A 25 -0.73 4.25 -6.77
C MET A 25 -0.78 2.71 -6.67
N SER A 26 -0.59 2.12 -5.49
CA SER A 26 -0.63 0.65 -5.31
C SER A 26 -2.04 0.06 -5.25
N MET A 27 -3.04 0.80 -4.76
CA MET A 27 -4.45 0.36 -4.69
C MET A 27 -5.04 -0.21 -6.00
N PRO A 28 -4.92 0.46 -7.17
CA PRO A 28 -5.44 -0.08 -8.42
C PRO A 28 -4.67 -1.33 -8.91
N ILE A 29 -3.38 -1.44 -8.58
CA ILE A 29 -2.55 -2.62 -8.90
C ILE A 29 -3.01 -3.84 -8.09
N GLU A 30 -3.30 -3.66 -6.79
CA GLU A 30 -3.86 -4.73 -5.96
C GLU A 30 -5.22 -5.21 -6.50
N SER A 31 -6.09 -4.30 -6.94
CA SER A 31 -7.40 -4.68 -7.51
C SER A 31 -7.30 -5.40 -8.86
N MET A 32 -6.39 -4.98 -9.75
CA MET A 32 -6.17 -5.67 -11.03
C MET A 32 -5.60 -7.08 -10.81
N LEU A 33 -4.66 -7.21 -9.87
CA LEU A 33 -4.04 -8.48 -9.54
C LEU A 33 -5.05 -9.44 -8.87
N LEU A 34 -5.92 -8.92 -8.00
CA LEU A 34 -7.02 -9.69 -7.40
C LEU A 34 -8.01 -10.22 -8.45
N ASP A 35 -8.34 -9.44 -9.48
CA ASP A 35 -9.26 -9.85 -10.54
C ASP A 35 -8.71 -10.98 -11.40
N VAL A 36 -7.46 -10.87 -11.84
CA VAL A 36 -6.78 -11.93 -12.59
C VAL A 36 -6.63 -13.19 -11.74
N ASN A 37 -6.29 -13.03 -10.46
CA ASN A 37 -6.10 -14.12 -9.54
C ASN A 37 -7.42 -14.82 -9.15
N SER A 38 -8.53 -14.09 -9.09
CA SER A 38 -9.87 -14.68 -8.92
C SER A 38 -10.28 -15.50 -10.15
N ASN A 39 -9.90 -15.08 -11.36
CA ASN A 39 -10.16 -15.86 -12.57
C ASN A 39 -9.33 -17.17 -12.58
N PHE A 40 -8.09 -17.10 -12.12
CA PHE A 40 -7.23 -18.27 -11.92
C PHE A 40 -7.76 -19.22 -10.83
N LEU A 41 -8.25 -18.67 -9.71
CA LEU A 41 -8.87 -19.44 -8.63
C LEU A 41 -10.08 -20.25 -9.13
N VAL A 42 -10.96 -19.64 -9.92
CA VAL A 42 -12.14 -20.31 -10.49
C VAL A 42 -11.73 -21.46 -11.42
N PHE A 43 -10.69 -21.27 -12.24
CA PHE A 43 -10.14 -22.34 -13.07
C PHE A 43 -9.55 -23.50 -12.25
N SER A 44 -8.82 -23.18 -11.17
CA SER A 44 -8.23 -24.18 -10.27
C SER A 44 -9.29 -24.98 -9.52
N VAL A 45 -10.38 -24.33 -9.08
CA VAL A 45 -11.53 -25.01 -8.46
C VAL A 45 -12.25 -25.90 -9.48
N SER A 46 -12.37 -25.47 -10.74
CA SER A 46 -12.99 -26.29 -11.79
C SER A 46 -12.18 -27.54 -12.17
N SER A 47 -10.89 -27.57 -11.86
CA SER A 47 -9.99 -28.70 -12.10
C SER A 47 -9.72 -29.55 -10.85
N ASP A 48 -10.41 -29.27 -9.74
CA ASP A 48 -10.21 -29.91 -8.41
C ASP A 48 -8.74 -29.88 -7.91
N ASP A 49 -7.95 -28.91 -8.38
CA ASP A 49 -6.54 -28.81 -8.01
C ASP A 49 -6.37 -27.97 -6.72
N MET A 50 -6.04 -28.65 -5.63
CA MET A 50 -5.74 -28.03 -4.33
C MET A 50 -4.42 -27.22 -4.34
N MET A 51 -3.48 -27.56 -5.22
CA MET A 51 -2.21 -26.85 -5.31
C MET A 51 -2.39 -25.48 -5.96
N GLY A 52 -3.19 -25.38 -7.02
CA GLY A 52 -3.50 -24.11 -7.67
C GLY A 52 -4.32 -23.14 -6.79
N GLN A 53 -5.19 -23.67 -5.92
CA GLN A 53 -5.90 -22.85 -4.91
C GLN A 53 -4.94 -22.24 -3.89
N SER A 54 -3.97 -23.02 -3.41
CA SER A 54 -2.94 -22.54 -2.49
C SER A 54 -2.06 -21.46 -3.13
N PHE A 55 -1.65 -21.67 -4.38
CA PHE A 55 -0.90 -20.69 -5.16
C PHE A 55 -1.68 -19.39 -5.40
N ALA A 56 -2.98 -19.47 -5.64
CA ALA A 56 -3.82 -18.28 -5.83
C ALA A 56 -3.82 -17.40 -4.57
N SER A 57 -3.82 -17.96 -3.36
CA SER A 57 -3.80 -17.13 -2.13
C SER A 57 -2.47 -16.38 -1.89
N LEU A 58 -1.36 -16.84 -2.48
CA LEU A 58 -0.03 -16.26 -2.26
C LEU A 58 0.16 -14.94 -3.03
N VAL A 59 -0.37 -14.82 -4.24
CA VAL A 59 -0.15 -13.66 -5.11
C VAL A 59 -0.60 -12.32 -4.49
N PRO A 60 -1.83 -12.18 -3.95
CA PRO A 60 -2.25 -10.94 -3.30
C PRO A 60 -1.53 -10.69 -1.97
N THR A 61 -1.06 -11.74 -1.29
CA THR A 61 -0.31 -11.62 -0.02
C THR A 61 1.04 -10.92 -0.23
N VAL A 62 1.73 -11.25 -1.33
CA VAL A 62 2.99 -10.59 -1.72
C VAL A 62 2.75 -9.12 -2.07
N ALA A 63 1.66 -8.82 -2.81
CA ALA A 63 1.31 -7.44 -3.16
C ALA A 63 1.07 -6.55 -1.92
N VAL A 64 0.34 -7.05 -0.92
CA VAL A 64 0.10 -6.35 0.36
C VAL A 64 1.42 -6.14 1.13
N ALA A 65 2.33 -7.12 1.09
CA ALA A 65 3.63 -7.01 1.74
C ALA A 65 4.50 -5.90 1.12
N GLU A 66 4.56 -5.81 -0.21
CA GLU A 66 5.28 -4.73 -0.91
C GLU A 66 4.71 -3.35 -0.57
N SER A 67 3.38 -3.21 -0.55
CA SER A 67 2.67 -1.98 -0.20
C SER A 67 2.97 -1.53 1.25
N THR A 68 3.03 -2.49 2.19
CA THR A 68 3.33 -2.23 3.61
C THR A 68 4.76 -1.72 3.81
N ILE A 69 5.73 -2.29 3.09
CA ILE A 69 7.13 -1.86 3.14
C ILE A 69 7.26 -0.42 2.62
N GLY A 70 6.60 -0.10 1.50
CA GLY A 70 6.57 1.25 0.94
C GLY A 70 6.00 2.29 1.93
N MET A 71 4.94 1.92 2.66
CA MET A 71 4.35 2.79 3.68
C MET A 71 5.25 2.97 4.91
N CYS A 72 5.96 1.92 5.33
CA CYS A 72 6.92 1.98 6.43
C CYS A 72 8.09 2.93 6.11
N TYR A 73 8.58 2.91 4.87
CA TYR A 73 9.65 3.82 4.43
C TYR A 73 9.18 5.28 4.32
N LEU A 74 7.96 5.49 3.82
CA LEU A 74 7.37 6.83 3.70
C LEU A 74 7.12 7.51 5.04
N THR A 75 6.99 6.75 6.11
CA THR A 75 6.75 7.31 7.45
C THR A 75 8.05 7.96 7.95
N PRO A 76 8.14 9.30 8.02
CA PRO A 76 9.36 9.96 8.46
C PRO A 76 9.56 9.73 9.95
N ASN A 77 10.82 9.55 10.33
CA ASN A 77 11.38 9.46 11.69
C ASN A 77 11.29 10.78 12.49
N ASN A 78 10.12 11.44 12.44
CA ASN A 78 9.80 12.67 13.17
C ASN A 78 9.89 12.51 14.71
N THR A 79 9.95 11.29 15.23
CA THR A 79 10.23 11.03 16.66
C THR A 79 11.57 11.62 17.12
N SER A 80 12.57 11.72 16.25
CA SER A 80 13.85 12.41 16.56
C SER A 80 13.71 13.93 16.59
N SER A 81 12.83 14.51 15.75
CA SER A 81 12.58 15.95 15.74
C SER A 81 11.67 16.41 16.87
N TYR A 82 10.73 15.59 17.37
CA TYR A 82 9.97 15.89 18.59
C TYR A 82 10.84 15.91 19.85
N LEU A 83 11.76 14.93 20.00
CA LEU A 83 12.71 14.90 21.11
C LEU A 83 13.75 16.04 21.02
N THR A 84 14.18 16.40 19.81
CA THR A 84 15.09 17.54 19.59
C THR A 84 14.41 18.89 19.79
N GLN A 85 13.15 19.06 19.36
CA GLN A 85 12.38 20.29 19.59
C GLN A 85 12.11 20.50 21.07
N HIS A 86 11.62 19.48 21.79
CA HIS A 86 11.32 19.61 23.22
C HIS A 86 12.59 19.88 24.05
N ASN A 87 13.73 19.26 23.70
CA ASN A 87 15.00 19.50 24.39
C ASN A 87 15.56 20.90 24.08
N THR A 88 15.49 21.37 22.83
CA THR A 88 15.99 22.70 22.46
C THR A 88 15.11 23.85 22.98
N THR A 89 13.79 23.65 23.18
CA THR A 89 12.91 24.64 23.85
C THR A 89 13.20 24.78 25.33
N LEU A 90 13.58 23.70 26.03
CA LEU A 90 14.00 23.80 27.43
C LEU A 90 15.39 24.43 27.56
N VAL A 91 16.34 24.08 26.69
CA VAL A 91 17.69 24.69 26.71
C VAL A 91 17.63 26.18 26.33
N SER A 92 16.77 26.59 25.40
CA SER A 92 16.55 28.01 25.08
C SER A 92 15.77 28.77 26.17
N SER A 93 14.78 28.15 26.80
CA SER A 93 14.10 28.74 27.98
C SER A 93 15.05 28.91 29.17
N LEU A 94 15.94 27.94 29.42
CA LEU A 94 16.97 28.06 30.45
C LEU A 94 18.00 29.14 30.10
N LYS A 95 18.38 29.28 28.82
CA LYS A 95 19.30 30.33 28.37
C LYS A 95 18.71 31.74 28.49
N SER A 96 17.38 31.89 28.37
CA SER A 96 16.65 33.15 28.57
C SER A 96 16.30 33.45 30.04
N PHE A 97 16.50 32.50 30.96
CA PHE A 97 16.31 32.71 32.40
C PHE A 97 17.62 33.04 33.11
N TYR A 98 18.75 32.59 32.55
CA TYR A 98 20.11 32.84 33.07
C TYR A 98 20.81 34.05 32.42
N PHE A 99 20.25 34.61 31.34
CA PHE A 99 20.73 35.82 30.66
C PHE A 99 19.55 36.75 30.43
#